data_AF-A0AAW0WEU4-F1
#
_entry.id   AF-A0AAW0WEU4-F1
#
_cell.length_a   1.000
_cell.length_b   1.000
_cell.length_c   1.000
_cell.angle_alpha   90.00
_cell.angle_beta   90.00
_cell.angle_gamma   90.00
#
_symmetry.space_group_name_H-M   'P 1'
#
loop_
_entity.id
_entity.type
_entity.pdbx_description
1 polymer ?
#
loop_
_entity_poly.entity_id
_entity_poly.type
_entity_poly.pdbx_seq_one_letter_code
_entity_poly.pdbx_strand_id
1 'polypeptide(L)'
;NSDERLAVAVLVICGAEILADGLNLAYRIVERSELPVEKLLSTCCQLLVQKDKVEQVSLVVSGIQEWEALRPEAVDAALHPVLHIVAANNQNNYLDSLVRLLSSDQAKMETFIACGRLKSAYLVAVHRGHHEDIERVQEVAQLGGQMHIVAMCNKWLANSCQSVSLS
;
A
#
# COMPACT_ATOMS: atom_id res chain seq x y z
N ASN A 1 -9.12 7.88 -28.58
CA ASN A 1 -9.92 7.71 -27.36
C ASN A 1 -8.96 7.59 -26.18
N SER A 2 -9.18 8.29 -25.06
CA SER A 2 -8.24 8.25 -23.92
C SER A 2 -8.25 6.89 -23.22
N ASP A 3 -9.41 6.25 -23.14
CA ASP A 3 -9.56 4.93 -22.50
C ASP A 3 -8.89 3.81 -23.30
N GLU A 4 -8.95 3.86 -24.63
CA GLU A 4 -8.22 2.91 -25.49
C GLU A 4 -6.70 3.03 -25.30
N ARG A 5 -6.18 4.25 -25.20
CA ARG A 5 -4.74 4.47 -24.98
C ARG A 5 -4.30 4.01 -23.59
N LEU A 6 -5.15 4.21 -22.58
CA LEU A 6 -4.93 3.68 -21.24
C LEU A 6 -4.87 2.15 -21.27
N ALA A 7 -5.83 1.50 -21.92
CA ALA A 7 -5.85 0.04 -22.05
C ALA A 7 -4.60 -0.48 -22.79
N VAL A 8 -4.18 0.18 -23.87
CA VAL A 8 -2.94 -0.17 -24.59
C VAL A 8 -1.71 -0.03 -23.68
N ALA A 9 -1.59 1.06 -22.93
CA ALA A 9 -0.47 1.24 -21.99
C ALA A 9 -0.45 0.16 -20.90
N VAL A 10 -1.61 -0.20 -20.34
CA VAL A 10 -1.74 -1.31 -19.36
C VAL A 10 -1.28 -2.64 -19.98
N LEU A 11 -1.74 -2.95 -21.18
CA LEU A 11 -1.41 -4.19 -21.88
C LEU A 11 0.08 -4.27 -22.23
N VAL A 12 0.69 -3.15 -22.61
CA VAL A 12 2.12 -3.05 -22.89
C VAL A 12 2.94 -3.34 -21.64
N ILE A 13 2.60 -2.75 -20.48
CA ILE A 13 3.32 -3.01 -19.22
C ILE A 13 3.14 -4.47 -18.79
N CYS A 14 1.90 -4.96 -18.78
CA CYS A 14 1.58 -6.29 -18.24
C CYS A 14 1.87 -7.45 -19.22
N GLY A 15 2.08 -7.14 -20.50
CA GLY A 15 2.31 -8.08 -21.58
C GLY A 15 3.75 -8.14 -22.07
N ALA A 16 4.60 -7.17 -21.69
CA ALA A 16 6.01 -7.20 -22.06
C ALA A 16 6.74 -8.37 -21.39
N GLU A 17 7.63 -9.01 -22.15
CA GLU A 17 8.55 -10.03 -21.63
C GLU A 17 9.55 -9.41 -20.66
N ILE A 18 10.02 -8.20 -20.98
CA ILE A 18 10.88 -7.36 -20.14
C ILE A 18 10.05 -6.18 -19.63
N LEU A 19 9.83 -6.13 -18.31
CA LEU A 19 8.99 -5.09 -17.69
C LEU A 19 9.51 -3.67 -17.97
N ALA A 20 10.84 -3.48 -17.97
CA ALA A 20 11.46 -2.19 -18.26
C ALA A 20 11.12 -1.66 -19.66
N ASP A 21 11.06 -2.53 -20.67
CA ASP A 21 10.68 -2.14 -22.04
C ASP A 21 9.20 -1.76 -22.09
N GLY A 22 8.35 -2.52 -21.39
CA GLY A 22 6.93 -2.21 -21.24
C GLY A 22 6.69 -0.85 -20.58
N LEU A 23 7.41 -0.57 -19.49
CA LEU A 23 7.37 0.74 -18.82
C LEU A 23 7.84 1.86 -19.74
N ASN A 24 8.95 1.70 -20.45
CA ASN A 24 9.47 2.73 -21.35
C ASN A 24 8.50 3.02 -22.50
N LEU A 25 7.88 1.98 -23.07
CA LEU A 25 6.88 2.15 -24.12
C LEU A 25 5.60 2.83 -23.58
N ALA A 26 5.14 2.45 -22.38
CA ALA A 26 4.00 3.10 -21.74
C ALA A 26 4.28 4.56 -21.37
N TYR A 27 5.49 4.87 -20.88
CA TYR A 27 5.94 6.24 -20.60
C TYR A 27 5.79 7.12 -21.84
N ARG A 28 6.24 6.64 -23.01
CA ARG A 28 6.10 7.36 -24.28
C ARG A 28 4.64 7.59 -24.70
N ILE A 29 3.73 6.71 -24.32
CA ILE A 29 2.29 6.87 -24.58
C ILE A 29 1.71 7.96 -23.67
N VAL A 30 2.09 7.94 -22.39
CA VAL A 30 1.68 8.91 -21.36
C VAL A 30 2.25 10.31 -21.62
N GLU A 31 3.49 10.41 -22.08
CA GLU A 31 4.11 11.71 -22.40
C GLU A 31 3.39 12.38 -23.59
N ARG A 32 2.90 11.60 -24.55
CA ARG A 32 2.21 12.08 -25.76
C ARG A 32 0.72 12.25 -25.61
N SER A 33 0.15 11.69 -24.55
CA SER A 33 -1.28 11.63 -24.32
C SER A 33 -1.44 11.92 -22.84
N GLU A 34 -1.97 13.09 -22.46
CA GLU A 34 -2.20 13.52 -21.07
C GLU A 34 -3.09 12.52 -20.28
N LEU A 35 -2.56 11.33 -20.02
CA LEU A 35 -3.25 10.19 -19.46
C LEU A 35 -3.10 10.23 -17.94
N PRO A 36 -4.14 9.86 -17.21
CA PRO A 36 -4.07 9.77 -15.76
C PRO A 36 -3.18 8.59 -15.35
N VAL A 37 -1.92 8.90 -15.00
CA VAL A 37 -0.92 7.91 -14.56
C VAL A 37 -1.38 7.14 -13.32
N GLU A 38 -2.18 7.78 -12.46
CA GLU A 38 -2.79 7.14 -11.29
C GLU A 38 -3.70 5.97 -11.68
N LYS A 39 -4.58 6.18 -12.68
CA LYS A 39 -5.46 5.13 -13.19
C LYS A 39 -4.66 4.05 -13.90
N LEU A 40 -3.62 4.43 -14.63
CA LEU A 40 -2.72 3.48 -15.29
C LEU A 40 -2.08 2.54 -14.26
N LEU A 41 -1.46 3.12 -13.23
CA LEU A 41 -0.81 2.38 -12.14
C LEU A 41 -1.81 1.44 -11.46
N SER A 42 -2.97 1.95 -11.02
CA SER A 42 -3.96 1.13 -10.32
C SER A 42 -4.46 -0.03 -11.17
N THR A 43 -4.74 0.22 -12.46
CA THR A 43 -5.21 -0.83 -13.39
C THR A 43 -4.12 -1.86 -13.68
N CYS A 44 -2.87 -1.44 -13.90
CA CYS A 44 -1.73 -2.33 -14.08
C CYS A 44 -1.54 -3.25 -12.86
N CYS A 45 -1.50 -2.67 -11.67
CA CYS A 45 -1.29 -3.44 -10.45
C CYS A 45 -2.43 -4.43 -10.19
N GLN A 46 -3.69 -4.04 -10.40
CA GLN A 46 -4.83 -4.96 -10.29
C GLN A 46 -4.72 -6.13 -11.27
N LEU A 47 -4.36 -5.85 -12.53
CA LEU A 47 -4.24 -6.87 -13.57
C LEU A 47 -3.07 -7.83 -13.30
N LEU A 48 -1.96 -7.33 -12.75
CA LEU A 48 -0.84 -8.17 -12.34
C LEU A 48 -1.22 -9.11 -11.18
N VAL A 49 -1.94 -8.61 -10.17
CA VAL A 49 -2.43 -9.46 -9.07
C VAL A 49 -3.42 -10.49 -9.57
N GLN A 50 -4.33 -10.14 -10.49
CA GLN A 50 -5.24 -11.11 -11.12
C GLN A 50 -4.52 -12.20 -11.94
N LYS A 51 -3.29 -11.92 -12.41
CA LYS A 51 -2.44 -12.88 -13.12
C LYS A 51 -1.45 -13.61 -12.20
N ASP A 52 -1.60 -13.49 -10.88
CA ASP A 52 -0.69 -14.04 -9.86
C ASP A 52 0.77 -13.56 -9.99
N LYS A 53 1.00 -12.40 -10.62
CA LYS A 53 2.32 -11.78 -10.81
C LYS A 53 2.58 -10.64 -9.82
N VAL A 54 2.38 -10.91 -8.54
CA VAL A 54 2.43 -9.88 -7.48
C VAL A 54 3.85 -9.32 -7.31
N GLU A 55 4.88 -10.11 -7.60
CA GLU A 55 6.28 -9.68 -7.61
C GLU A 55 6.57 -8.56 -8.63
N GLN A 56 5.78 -8.48 -9.72
CA GLN A 56 5.94 -7.43 -10.71
C GLN A 56 5.30 -6.11 -10.28
N VAL A 57 4.38 -6.15 -9.31
CA VAL A 57 3.68 -4.95 -8.83
C VAL A 57 4.66 -3.96 -8.22
N SER A 58 5.60 -4.42 -7.39
CA SER A 58 6.61 -3.54 -6.78
C SER A 58 7.50 -2.90 -7.85
N LEU A 59 7.89 -3.66 -8.87
CA LEU A 59 8.70 -3.16 -9.97
C LEU A 59 7.95 -2.12 -10.82
N VAL A 60 6.67 -2.34 -11.10
CA VAL A 60 5.83 -1.36 -11.82
C VAL A 60 5.69 -0.08 -11.01
N VAL A 61 5.43 -0.19 -9.70
CA VAL A 61 5.30 0.98 -8.82
C VAL A 61 6.58 1.79 -8.81
N SER A 62 7.74 1.14 -8.59
CA SER A 62 9.04 1.81 -8.62
C SER A 62 9.32 2.46 -9.97
N GLY A 63 9.06 1.75 -11.08
CA GLY A 63 9.27 2.30 -12.42
C GLY A 63 8.36 3.48 -12.75
N ILE A 64 7.12 3.50 -12.27
CA ILE A 64 6.21 4.65 -12.45
C ILE A 64 6.57 5.80 -11.51
N GLN A 65 7.09 5.52 -10.31
CA GLN A 65 7.60 6.56 -9.40
C GLN A 65 8.80 7.30 -10.00
N GLU A 66 9.66 6.60 -10.76
CA GLU A 66 10.78 7.23 -11.50
C GLU A 66 10.32 8.23 -12.57
N TRP A 67 9.06 8.19 -12.99
CA TRP A 67 8.53 9.15 -13.96
C TRP A 67 8.26 10.52 -13.34
N GLU A 68 8.32 10.64 -12.00
CA GLU A 68 8.00 11.85 -11.23
C GLU A 68 6.62 12.47 -11.58
N ALA A 69 5.76 11.69 -12.21
CA ALA A 69 4.46 12.11 -12.73
C ALA A 69 3.34 12.02 -11.69
N LEU A 70 3.60 11.40 -10.54
CA LEU A 70 2.64 11.14 -9.48
C LEU A 70 3.16 11.66 -8.15
N ARG A 71 2.24 12.24 -7.37
CA ARG A 71 2.49 12.55 -5.96
C ARG A 71 2.49 11.25 -5.15
N PRO A 72 3.24 11.16 -4.04
CA PRO A 72 3.29 9.98 -3.20
C PRO A 72 1.90 9.52 -2.74
N GLU A 73 1.00 10.45 -2.44
CA GLU A 73 -0.36 10.15 -1.98
C GLU A 73 -1.22 9.51 -3.09
N ALA A 74 -0.96 9.86 -4.36
CA ALA A 74 -1.64 9.25 -5.50
C ALA A 74 -1.16 7.82 -5.76
N VAL A 75 0.12 7.55 -5.48
CA VAL A 75 0.66 6.17 -5.51
C VAL A 75 0.01 5.33 -4.42
N ASP A 76 -0.10 5.87 -3.20
CA ASP A 76 -0.77 5.20 -2.09
C ASP A 76 -2.25 4.89 -2.44
N ALA A 77 -2.98 5.87 -2.99
CA ALA A 77 -4.36 5.69 -3.43
C ALA A 77 -4.49 4.59 -4.51
N ALA A 78 -3.56 4.55 -5.48
CA ALA A 78 -3.56 3.53 -6.53
C ALA A 78 -3.26 2.12 -6.00
N LEU A 79 -2.48 2.01 -4.92
CA LEU A 79 -2.09 0.74 -4.28
C LEU A 79 -3.15 0.17 -3.33
N HIS A 80 -3.98 0.99 -2.68
CA HIS A 80 -5.00 0.51 -1.74
C HIS A 80 -5.89 -0.62 -2.27
N PRO A 81 -6.48 -0.55 -3.50
CA PRO A 81 -7.28 -1.63 -4.05
C PRO A 81 -6.50 -2.94 -4.21
N VAL A 82 -5.22 -2.81 -4.59
CA VAL A 82 -4.31 -3.94 -4.84
C VAL A 82 -3.99 -4.64 -3.53
N LEU A 83 -3.67 -3.87 -2.48
CA LEU A 83 -3.38 -4.37 -1.14
C LEU A 83 -4.58 -5.13 -0.55
N HIS A 84 -5.80 -4.65 -0.78
CA HIS A 84 -7.02 -5.35 -0.36
C HIS A 84 -7.19 -6.70 -1.07
N ILE A 85 -6.90 -6.78 -2.38
CA ILE A 85 -6.97 -8.05 -3.14
C ILE A 85 -5.89 -9.03 -2.65
N VAL A 86 -4.65 -8.56 -2.46
CA VAL A 86 -3.53 -9.39 -1.97
C VAL A 86 -3.82 -9.94 -0.56
N ALA A 87 -4.41 -9.10 0.31
CA ALA A 87 -4.84 -9.51 1.64
C ALA A 87 -5.95 -10.57 1.58
N ALA A 88 -6.96 -10.38 0.71
CA ALA A 88 -8.04 -11.35 0.51
C ALA A 88 -7.53 -12.70 -0.02
N ASN A 89 -6.50 -12.69 -0.86
CA ASN A 89 -5.88 -13.89 -1.42
C ASN A 89 -4.86 -14.58 -0.47
N ASN A 90 -4.74 -14.12 0.79
CA ASN A 90 -3.78 -14.65 1.78
C ASN A 90 -2.30 -14.64 1.32
N GLN A 91 -1.94 -13.74 0.40
CA GLN A 91 -0.57 -13.58 -0.13
C GLN A 91 0.29 -12.71 0.81
N ASN A 92 0.37 -13.11 2.09
CA ASN A 92 0.96 -12.34 3.18
C ASN A 92 2.43 -11.92 2.93
N ASN A 93 3.20 -12.77 2.24
CA ASN A 93 4.61 -12.50 1.92
C ASN A 93 4.78 -11.26 1.03
N TYR A 94 3.82 -11.03 0.13
CA TYR A 94 3.84 -9.89 -0.78
C TYR A 94 3.18 -8.67 -0.16
N LEU A 95 2.17 -8.87 0.71
CA LEU A 95 1.49 -7.77 1.38
C LEU A 95 2.45 -6.88 2.17
N ASP A 96 3.35 -7.44 2.98
CA ASP A 96 4.33 -6.63 3.73
C ASP A 96 5.25 -5.84 2.79
N SER A 97 5.67 -6.45 1.68
CA SER A 97 6.54 -5.81 0.68
C SER A 97 5.83 -4.66 -0.04
N LEU A 98 4.55 -4.82 -0.37
CA LEU A 98 3.74 -3.79 -1.02
C LEU A 98 3.37 -2.66 -0.05
N VAL A 99 3.06 -2.97 1.21
CA VAL A 99 2.79 -1.94 2.23
C VAL A 99 4.01 -1.06 2.45
N ARG A 100 5.24 -1.58 2.34
CA ARG A 100 6.46 -0.77 2.42
C ARG A 100 6.60 0.27 1.30
N LEU A 101 5.92 0.09 0.17
CA LEU A 101 5.92 1.07 -0.93
C LEU A 101 5.09 2.31 -0.61
N LEU A 102 4.25 2.26 0.42
CA LEU A 102 3.44 3.40 0.84
C LEU A 102 4.32 4.52 1.39
N SER A 103 3.94 5.75 1.07
CA SER A 103 4.74 6.94 1.34
C SER A 103 4.91 7.24 2.83
N SER A 104 3.87 7.00 3.64
CA SER A 104 3.83 7.39 5.05
C SER A 104 3.57 6.21 5.97
N ASP A 105 4.13 6.27 7.18
CA ASP A 105 3.86 5.26 8.22
C ASP A 105 2.39 5.26 8.66
N GLN A 106 1.70 6.38 8.51
CA GLN A 106 0.24 6.44 8.69
C GLN A 106 -0.49 5.57 7.68
N ALA A 107 -0.21 5.75 6.38
CA ALA A 107 -0.81 4.94 5.32
C ALA A 107 -0.49 3.45 5.50
N LYS A 108 0.74 3.12 5.93
CA LYS A 108 1.13 1.74 6.28
C LYS A 108 0.29 1.18 7.42
N MET A 109 0.13 1.94 8.51
CA MET A 109 -0.67 1.54 9.65
C MET A 109 -2.13 1.31 9.25
N GLU A 110 -2.75 2.29 8.59
CA GLU A 110 -4.15 2.22 8.14
C GLU A 110 -4.38 1.04 7.20
N THR A 111 -3.44 0.77 6.29
CA THR A 111 -3.52 -0.40 5.41
C THR A 111 -3.43 -1.71 6.21
N PHE A 112 -2.49 -1.84 7.15
CA PHE A 112 -2.42 -3.05 7.98
C PHE A 112 -3.69 -3.27 8.80
N ILE A 113 -4.32 -2.19 9.29
CA ILE A 113 -5.62 -2.25 9.96
C ILE A 113 -6.69 -2.76 9.00
N ALA A 114 -6.80 -2.18 7.81
CA ALA A 114 -7.78 -2.56 6.78
C ALA A 114 -7.61 -4.02 6.32
N CYS A 115 -6.37 -4.50 6.23
CA CYS A 115 -6.06 -5.89 5.90
C CYS A 115 -6.21 -6.86 7.08
N GLY A 116 -6.65 -6.41 8.27
CA GLY A 116 -6.83 -7.25 9.46
C GLY A 116 -5.52 -7.66 10.17
N ARG A 117 -4.37 -7.11 9.76
CA ARG A 117 -3.04 -7.42 10.32
C ARG A 117 -2.69 -6.53 11.51
N LEU A 118 -3.49 -6.64 12.57
CA LEU A 118 -3.41 -5.76 13.73
C LEU A 118 -2.06 -5.82 14.48
N LYS A 119 -1.36 -6.96 14.44
CA LYS A 119 0.00 -7.06 15.00
C LYS A 119 1.00 -6.18 14.24
N SER A 120 0.95 -6.19 12.90
CA SER A 120 1.82 -5.33 12.07
C SER A 120 1.42 -3.86 12.25
N ALA A 121 0.12 -3.56 12.28
CA ALA A 121 -0.39 -2.22 12.55
C ALA A 121 0.11 -1.67 13.90
N TYR A 122 0.04 -2.49 14.96
CA TYR A 122 0.54 -2.14 16.29
C TYR A 122 2.04 -1.80 16.26
N LEU A 123 2.87 -2.59 15.56
CA LEU A 123 4.30 -2.30 15.47
C LEU A 123 4.59 -0.95 14.79
N VAL A 124 3.83 -0.61 13.74
CA VAL A 124 3.95 0.70 13.08
C VAL A 124 3.47 1.82 14.01
N ALA A 125 2.35 1.62 14.72
CA ALA A 125 1.84 2.60 15.70
C ALA A 125 2.85 2.85 16.83
N VAL A 126 3.48 1.80 17.37
CA VAL A 126 4.53 1.92 18.39
C VAL A 126 5.75 2.65 17.85
N HIS A 127 6.12 2.42 16.59
CA HIS A 127 7.22 3.12 15.95
C HIS A 127 6.94 4.62 15.80
N ARG A 128 5.71 5.00 15.43
CA ARG A 128 5.28 6.39 15.35
C ARG A 128 5.19 7.05 16.73
N GLY A 129 4.88 6.27 17.77
CA GLY A 129 4.87 6.72 19.16
C GLY A 129 3.72 7.66 19.52
N HIS A 130 2.73 7.82 18.64
CA HIS A 130 1.55 8.63 18.90
C HIS A 130 0.52 7.85 19.70
N HIS A 131 -0.05 8.48 20.73
CA HIS A 131 -1.08 7.87 21.58
C HIS A 131 -2.32 7.50 20.75
N GLU A 132 -2.76 8.41 19.88
CA GLU A 132 -3.92 8.24 19.00
C GLU A 132 -3.81 7.02 18.07
N ASP A 133 -2.61 6.75 17.55
CA ASP A 133 -2.36 5.59 16.68
C ASP A 133 -2.56 4.26 17.44
N ILE A 134 -2.12 4.20 18.70
CA ILE A 134 -2.25 3.01 19.54
C ILE A 134 -3.71 2.82 19.98
N GLU A 135 -4.40 3.89 20.35
CA GLU A 135 -5.84 3.86 20.64
C GLU A 135 -6.64 3.37 19.43
N ARG A 136 -6.29 3.84 18.22
CA ARG A 136 -6.94 3.42 16.99
C ARG A 136 -6.76 1.92 16.72
N VAL A 137 -5.54 1.40 16.87
CA VAL A 137 -5.28 -0.05 16.73
C VAL A 137 -6.01 -0.84 17.81
N GLN A 138 -6.07 -0.32 19.03
CA GLN A 138 -6.78 -0.93 20.15
C GLN A 138 -8.29 -1.05 19.87
N GLU A 139 -8.93 0.03 19.44
CA GLU A 139 -10.36 0.07 19.12
C GLU A 139 -10.71 -0.99 18.06
N VAL A 140 -9.95 -1.03 16.97
CA VAL A 140 -10.17 -2.04 15.92
C VAL A 140 -9.91 -3.46 16.43
N ALA A 141 -8.91 -3.66 17.29
CA ALA A 141 -8.64 -4.95 17.91
C ALA A 141 -9.75 -5.40 18.86
N GLN A 142 -10.38 -4.48 19.59
CA GLN A 142 -11.54 -4.78 20.44
C GLN A 142 -12.74 -5.20 19.58
N LEU A 143 -13.05 -4.44 18.53
CA LEU A 143 -14.14 -4.75 17.59
C LEU A 143 -13.90 -6.09 16.88
N GLY A 144 -12.66 -6.39 16.52
CA GLY A 144 -12.24 -7.66 15.91
C GLY A 144 -12.06 -8.83 16.89
N GLY A 145 -12.30 -8.63 18.19
CA GLY A 145 -12.16 -9.68 19.21
C GLY A 145 -10.72 -10.15 19.49
N GLN A 146 -9.70 -9.42 19.02
CA GLN A 146 -8.29 -9.77 19.18
C GLN A 146 -7.74 -9.29 20.54
N MET A 147 -8.24 -9.87 21.62
CA MET A 147 -7.95 -9.45 23.01
C MET A 147 -6.45 -9.42 23.35
N HIS A 148 -5.63 -10.25 22.69
CA HIS A 148 -4.18 -10.22 22.87
C HIS A 148 -3.55 -8.88 22.42
N ILE A 149 -3.98 -8.35 21.26
CA ILE A 149 -3.50 -7.06 20.75
C ILE A 149 -4.02 -5.91 21.63
N VAL A 150 -5.27 -6.00 22.11
CA VAL A 150 -5.84 -5.03 23.07
C VAL A 150 -5.00 -4.96 24.34
N ALA A 151 -4.57 -6.11 24.88
CA ALA A 151 -3.71 -6.18 26.05
C ALA A 151 -2.31 -5.58 25.79
N MET A 152 -1.76 -5.76 24.58
CA MET A 152 -0.50 -5.12 24.18
C MET A 152 -0.63 -3.61 24.12
N CYS A 153 -1.70 -3.09 23.51
CA CYS A 153 -1.97 -1.66 23.44
C CYS A 153 -2.11 -1.07 24.85
N ASN A 154 -2.94 -1.67 25.71
CA ASN A 154 -3.10 -1.24 27.11
C ASN A 154 -1.78 -1.14 27.87
N LYS A 155 -0.88 -2.12 27.69
CA LYS A 155 0.44 -2.09 28.33
C LYS A 155 1.29 -0.92 27.82
N TRP A 156 1.28 -0.68 26.52
CA TRP A 156 1.99 0.46 25.94
C TRP A 156 1.43 1.79 26.47
N LEU A 157 0.11 1.97 26.46
CA LEU A 157 -0.55 3.19 26.94
C LEU A 157 -0.27 3.46 28.43
N ALA A 158 -0.32 2.41 29.27
CA ALA A 158 -0.01 2.53 30.69
C ALA A 158 1.45 2.95 30.94
N ASN A 159 2.40 2.39 30.18
CA ASN A 159 3.82 2.73 30.29
C ASN A 159 4.10 4.17 29.80
N SER A 160 3.44 4.60 28.73
CA SER A 160 3.56 5.95 28.19
C SER A 160 2.96 7.02 29.12
N CYS A 161 2.02 6.64 30.00
CA CYS A 161 1.44 7.55 30.99
C CYS A 161 2.34 7.73 32.24
N GLN A 162 3.15 6.73 32.59
CA GLN A 162 4.05 6.78 33.76
C GLN A 162 5.27 7.68 33.57
N SER A 163 5.71 7.93 32.33
CA SER A 163 6.85 8.82 32.03
C SER A 163 6.52 10.30 32.18
N VAL A 164 5.25 10.69 32.11
CA VAL A 164 4.80 12.09 32.25
C VAL A 164 4.75 12.53 33.72
N SER A 165 4.63 11.60 34.66
CA SER A 165 4.54 11.88 36.10
C SER A 165 5.90 12.04 36.83
N LEU A 166 7.03 12.00 36.11
CA LEU A 166 8.38 12.12 36.68
C LEU A 166 9.20 13.30 36.10
N SER A 167 8.56 14.23 35.39
CA SER A 167 9.14 15.50 34.93
C SER A 167 8.49 16.67 35.67
#